data_AF-A0A3C1D806-F1
#
_entry.id   AF-A0A3C1D806-F1
#
_cell.length_a   1.000
_cell.length_b   1.000
_cell.length_c   1.000
_cell.angle_alpha   90.00
_cell.angle_beta   90.00
_cell.angle_gamma   90.00
#
_symmetry.space_group_name_H-M   'P 1'
#
loop_
_entity.id
_entity.type
_entity.pdbx_description
1 polymer ?
#
loop_
_entity_poly.entity_id
_entity_poly.type
_entity_poly.pdbx_seq_one_letter_code
_entity_poly.pdbx_strand_id
1 'polypeptide(L)' 'DGVFEAGQLVDVVGTSKGKGTAGVMKRHNFQGVSASHGAHRNHRKPGSIGASSTPSRVFKGMRMAGRMGG' A
#
# COMPACT_ATOMS: atom_id res chain seq x y z
N ASP A 1 -20.11 23.67 -31.83
CA ASP A 1 -20.74 23.04 -30.64
C ASP A 1 -19.73 22.18 -29.92
N GLY A 2 -19.35 22.60 -28.70
CA GLY A 2 -18.33 21.94 -27.89
C GLY A 2 -18.93 20.83 -27.04
N VAL A 3 -18.18 19.74 -26.85
CA VAL A 3 -18.62 18.55 -26.10
C VAL A 3 -18.68 18.80 -24.58
N PHE A 4 -18.01 19.85 -24.08
CA PHE A 4 -18.00 20.26 -22.66
C PHE A 4 -18.06 21.78 -22.53
N GLU A 5 -18.67 22.26 -21.44
CA GLU A 5 -18.74 23.67 -21.06
C GLU A 5 -17.86 24.00 -19.84
N ALA A 6 -17.38 25.25 -19.75
CA ALA A 6 -16.57 25.69 -18.62
C ALA A 6 -17.41 25.69 -17.32
N GLY A 7 -16.91 25.01 -16.29
CA GLY A 7 -17.62 24.87 -15.00
C GLY A 7 -18.46 23.59 -14.89
N GLN A 8 -18.59 22.81 -15.97
CA GLN A 8 -19.20 21.49 -15.92
C GLN A 8 -18.31 20.53 -15.12
N LEU A 9 -18.90 19.84 -14.14
CA LEU A 9 -18.22 18.76 -13.43
C LEU A 9 -18.12 17.54 -14.35
N VAL A 10 -16.92 17.01 -14.49
CA VAL A 10 -16.64 15.84 -15.34
C VAL A 10 -15.84 14.81 -14.56
N ASP A 11 -16.23 13.54 -14.69
CA ASP A 11 -15.49 12.41 -14.14
C ASP A 11 -14.48 11.90 -15.18
N VAL A 12 -13.23 11.73 -14.75
CA VAL A 12 -12.14 11.26 -15.62
C VAL A 12 -11.58 9.96 -15.08
N VAL A 13 -11.52 8.95 -15.93
CA VAL A 13 -10.90 7.64 -15.63
C VAL A 13 -9.63 7.49 -16.44
N GLY A 14 -8.58 6.97 -15.81
CA GLY A 14 -7.31 6.67 -16.47
C GLY A 14 -6.46 5.72 -15.66
N THR A 15 -5.45 5.13 -16.29
CA THR A 15 -4.53 4.21 -15.63
C THR A 15 -3.51 4.99 -14.80
N SER A 16 -3.41 4.64 -13.51
CA SER A 16 -2.42 5.25 -12.62
C SER A 16 -0.98 4.89 -13.03
N LYS A 17 -0.01 5.78 -12.80
CA LYS A 17 1.40 5.52 -13.08
C LYS A 17 1.93 4.32 -12.28
N GLY A 18 2.58 3.39 -12.96
CA GLY A 18 3.26 2.25 -12.34
C GLY A 18 4.44 2.66 -11.46
N LYS A 19 4.53 2.05 -10.28
CA LYS A 19 5.63 2.24 -9.31
C LYS A 19 6.42 0.94 -9.06
N GLY A 20 6.22 -0.08 -9.88
CA GLY A 20 6.86 -1.40 -9.75
C GLY A 20 6.46 -2.15 -8.48
N THR A 21 7.35 -3.01 -7.97
CA THR A 21 7.17 -3.69 -6.68
C THR A 21 7.40 -2.71 -5.52
N ALA A 22 6.32 -2.28 -4.88
CA ALA A 22 6.37 -1.38 -3.74
C ALA A 22 6.32 -2.14 -2.40
N GLY A 23 7.18 -1.73 -1.47
CA GLY A 23 7.14 -2.21 -0.08
C GLY A 23 5.91 -1.73 0.68
N VAL A 24 5.63 -2.34 1.84
CA VAL A 24 4.42 -2.09 2.65
C VAL A 24 4.25 -0.64 3.09
N MET A 25 5.34 0.05 3.43
CA MET A 25 5.26 1.47 3.78
C MET A 25 4.80 2.34 2.59
N LYS A 26 5.32 2.10 1.38
CA LYS A 26 4.97 2.87 0.18
C LYS A 26 3.60 2.50 -0.38
N ARG A 27 3.23 1.22 -0.31
CA ARG A 27 1.99 0.69 -0.87
C ARG A 27 0.78 0.90 0.03
N HIS A 28 0.98 0.80 1.35
CA HIS A 28 -0.09 0.72 2.34
C HIS A 28 0.04 1.73 3.49
N ASN A 29 1.01 2.66 3.42
CA ASN A 29 1.26 3.67 4.45
C ASN A 29 1.56 3.10 5.84
N PHE A 30 2.23 1.95 5.91
CA PHE A 30 2.69 1.38 7.18
C PHE A 30 3.75 2.30 7.83
N GLN A 31 3.71 2.43 9.16
CA GLN A 31 4.61 3.32 9.92
C GLN A 31 6.03 2.76 10.08
N GLY A 32 6.22 1.44 9.95
CA GLY A 32 7.51 0.79 10.20
C GLY A 32 7.79 0.62 11.69
N VAL A 33 9.07 0.46 12.03
CA VAL A 33 9.57 0.26 13.40
C VAL A 33 10.54 1.39 13.75
N SER A 34 10.79 1.62 15.04
CA SER A 34 11.74 2.62 15.53
C SER A 34 13.09 2.56 14.81
N ALA A 35 13.72 3.72 14.60
CA ALA A 35 15.05 3.82 13.99
C ALA A 35 16.19 3.40 14.94
N SER A 36 16.01 3.69 16.23
CA SER A 36 16.99 3.49 17.31
C SER A 36 16.45 2.53 18.39
N HIS A 37 17.09 2.54 19.57
CA HIS A 37 16.73 1.71 20.73
C HIS A 37 16.69 0.20 20.43
N GLY A 38 17.76 -0.31 19.80
CA GLY A 38 17.94 -1.76 19.57
C GLY A 38 17.21 -2.33 18.36
N ALA A 39 16.66 -1.48 17.48
CA ALA A 39 16.02 -1.92 16.24
C ALA A 39 17.00 -2.70 15.33
N HIS A 40 16.86 -4.02 15.31
CA HIS A 40 17.75 -4.89 14.54
C HIS A 40 17.26 -5.08 13.09
N ARG A 41 17.65 -4.15 12.20
CA ARG A 41 17.41 -4.21 10.75
C ARG A 41 15.94 -4.48 10.37
N ASN A 42 15.00 -3.94 11.14
CA ASN A 42 13.56 -4.17 11.00
C ASN A 42 12.75 -2.90 10.71
N HIS A 43 13.43 -1.78 10.45
CA HIS A 43 12.86 -0.43 10.29
C HIS A 43 11.65 -0.33 9.36
N ARG A 44 11.64 -1.11 8.26
CA ARG A 44 10.60 -1.05 7.22
C ARG A 44 9.82 -2.35 7.04
N LYS A 45 9.88 -3.25 8.02
CA LYS A 45 9.18 -4.54 7.99
C LYS A 45 7.66 -4.34 8.18
N PRO A 46 6.83 -5.30 7.71
CA PRO A 46 5.37 -5.24 7.87
C PRO A 46 4.88 -5.40 9.31
N GLY A 47 5.73 -5.83 10.25
CA GLY A 47 5.32 -6.23 11.58
C GLY A 47 4.71 -7.62 11.57
N SER A 48 3.72 -7.87 12.44
CA SER A 48 3.01 -9.14 12.48
C SER A 48 2.12 -9.32 11.24
N ILE A 49 2.05 -10.56 10.74
CA ILE A 49 1.28 -10.94 9.55
C ILE A 49 0.10 -11.86 9.86
N GLY A 50 -0.10 -12.20 11.14
CA GLY A 50 -1.15 -13.12 11.57
C GLY A 50 -1.06 -13.48 13.06
N ALA A 51 -2.04 -14.25 13.52
CA ALA A 51 -2.09 -14.79 14.89
C ALA A 51 -1.57 -16.23 14.94
N SER A 52 -1.07 -16.65 16.11
CA SER A 52 -0.40 -17.95 16.30
C SER A 52 -1.38 -19.14 16.27
N SER A 53 -2.30 -19.26 17.23
CA SER A 53 -3.12 -20.47 17.46
C SER A 53 -4.44 -20.49 16.70
N THR A 54 -5.07 -19.35 16.48
CA THR A 54 -6.27 -19.25 15.65
C THR A 54 -6.15 -17.93 14.89
N PRO A 55 -6.09 -17.94 13.54
CA PRO A 55 -6.37 -19.02 12.58
C PRO A 55 -5.14 -19.81 12.06
N SER A 56 -3.94 -19.61 12.62
CA SER A 56 -2.67 -20.26 12.20
C SER A 56 -2.35 -20.16 10.71
N ARG A 57 -2.85 -19.11 10.06
CA ARG A 57 -2.59 -18.79 8.64
C ARG A 57 -2.66 -17.29 8.41
N VAL A 58 -2.07 -16.84 7.31
CA VAL A 58 -2.24 -15.46 6.84
C VAL A 58 -3.62 -15.32 6.19
N PHE A 59 -4.38 -14.30 6.59
CA PHE A 59 -5.68 -14.02 5.99
C PHE A 59 -5.55 -13.57 4.53
N LYS A 60 -6.55 -13.91 3.70
CA LYS A 60 -6.66 -13.37 2.34
C LYS A 60 -6.83 -11.85 2.41
N GLY A 61 -6.17 -11.12 1.51
CA GLY A 61 -6.18 -9.66 1.51
C GLY A 61 -5.22 -9.01 2.51
N MET A 62 -4.38 -9.78 3.22
CA MET A 62 -3.36 -9.22 4.10
C MET A 62 -2.45 -8.25 3.33
N ARG A 63 -2.27 -7.06 3.90
CA ARG A 63 -1.55 -5.95 3.25
C ARG A 63 -0.05 -6.26 3.20
N MET A 64 0.43 -6.59 2.00
CA MET A 64 1.81 -6.99 1.75
C MET A 64 2.45 -6.16 0.63
N ALA A 65 3.78 -6.25 0.54
CA ALA A 65 4.53 -5.70 -0.59
C ALA A 65 4.06 -6.32 -1.91
N GLY A 66 4.19 -5.57 -3.01
CA GLY A 66 3.80 -6.05 -4.34
C GLY A 66 3.64 -4.91 -5.34
N ARG A 67 3.17 -5.23 -6.56
CA ARG A 67 2.99 -4.24 -7.62
C ARG A 67 2.04 -3.12 -7.18
N MET A 68 2.47 -1.87 -7.38
CA MET A 68 1.69 -0.67 -7.07
C MET A 68 1.57 0.21 -8.30
N GLY A 69 0.33 0.49 -8.69
CA GLY A 69 0.01 1.27 -9.89
C GLY A 69 0.40 0.55 -11.19
N GLY A 70 0.07 1.20 -12.30
CA GLY A 70 0.17 0.63 -13.64
C GLY A 70 -1.03 -0.25 -13.99
#